data_AF-A0A967W467-F1
#
_entry.id   AF-A0A967W467-F1
#
_cell.length_a   1.000
_cell.length_b   1.000
_cell.length_c   1.000
_cell.angle_alpha   90.00
_cell.angle_beta   90.00
_cell.angle_gamma   90.00
#
_symmetry.space_group_name_H-M   'P 1'
#
loop_
_entity.id
_entity.type
_entity.pdbx_description
1 polymer ?
#
loop_
_entity_poly.entity_id
_entity_poly.type
_entity_poly.pdbx_seq_one_letter_code
_entity_poly.pdbx_strand_id
1 'polypeptide(L)'
;MLKKNTTGLALAAAMLLGAATQPLFAQEQDAAIEAIHDEIRALKRGAEEAFNEIGSSGRDGNIEPLLQYVHDDVVLVAMNGDTSVGKQGIRDYFVDKMAGPEPTVASVHHTFTVAALTTLYGDDTGVAYGDTVGTYELTNGMSFTVDAYWTATMVKEEGKWLLASFQFAPSIFDNPLLDEAKGMVYRIAAIAGVIGLIIGFLLARSFRRRSENA
;
A
#
# COMPACT_ATOMS: atom_id res chain seq x y z
N MET A 1 13.42 -50.75 -66.95
CA MET A 1 12.47 -49.76 -66.41
C MET A 1 12.61 -49.72 -64.89
N LEU A 2 13.33 -48.75 -64.32
CA LEU A 2 13.34 -48.49 -62.88
C LEU A 2 13.04 -47.00 -62.65
N LYS A 3 11.88 -46.72 -62.06
CA LYS A 3 11.42 -45.37 -61.68
C LYS A 3 11.90 -45.12 -60.25
N LYS A 4 12.82 -44.17 -60.05
CA LYS A 4 13.27 -43.74 -58.72
C LYS A 4 12.22 -42.81 -58.10
N ASN A 5 11.71 -43.17 -56.92
CA ASN A 5 10.80 -42.37 -56.12
C ASN A 5 11.57 -41.26 -55.40
N THR A 6 11.37 -40.01 -55.83
CA THR A 6 11.98 -38.80 -55.25
C THR A 6 11.14 -38.16 -54.14
N THR A 7 10.04 -38.78 -53.72
CA THR A 7 9.04 -38.15 -52.82
C THR A 7 9.38 -38.20 -51.34
N GLY A 8 10.39 -38.98 -50.91
CA GLY A 8 10.70 -39.20 -49.49
C GLY A 8 11.60 -38.15 -48.82
N LEU A 9 12.33 -37.33 -49.60
CA LEU A 9 13.37 -36.45 -49.04
C LEU A 9 12.86 -35.03 -48.70
N ALA A 10 11.70 -34.62 -49.18
CA ALA A 10 11.16 -33.29 -48.93
C ALA A 10 10.44 -33.16 -47.56
N LEU A 11 10.00 -34.27 -46.97
CA LEU A 11 9.19 -34.24 -45.73
C LEU A 11 10.05 -34.23 -44.44
N ALA A 12 11.28 -34.74 -44.49
CA ALA A 12 12.19 -34.75 -43.34
C ALA A 12 12.86 -33.38 -43.07
N ALA A 13 13.07 -32.56 -44.11
CA ALA A 13 13.63 -31.22 -43.96
C ALA A 13 12.64 -30.23 -43.33
N ALA A 14 11.33 -30.40 -43.55
CA ALA A 14 10.30 -29.54 -42.97
C ALA A 14 10.08 -29.79 -41.45
N MET A 15 10.31 -31.02 -40.96
CA MET A 15 10.19 -31.33 -39.52
C MET A 15 11.42 -30.90 -38.71
N LEU A 16 12.61 -30.84 -39.30
CA LEU A 16 13.82 -30.36 -38.62
C LEU A 16 13.93 -28.83 -38.56
N LEU A 17 13.25 -28.08 -39.45
CA LEU A 17 13.13 -26.62 -39.34
C LEU A 17 12.07 -26.16 -38.31
N GLY A 18 11.09 -27.00 -37.97
CA GLY A 18 10.05 -26.66 -36.99
C GLY A 18 10.48 -26.81 -35.53
N ALA A 19 11.43 -27.70 -35.22
CA ALA A 19 11.86 -27.96 -33.85
C ALA A 19 12.84 -26.91 -33.28
N ALA A 20 13.54 -26.17 -34.13
CA ALA A 20 14.52 -25.16 -33.71
C ALA A 20 13.90 -23.77 -33.45
N THR A 21 12.68 -23.51 -33.93
CA THR A 21 12.01 -22.21 -33.80
C THR A 21 11.15 -22.09 -32.53
N GLN A 22 10.63 -23.20 -32.01
CA GLN A 22 9.81 -23.21 -30.79
C GLN A 22 10.51 -22.64 -29.53
N PRO A 23 11.78 -22.98 -29.22
CA PRO A 23 12.44 -22.41 -28.04
C PRO A 23 12.74 -20.92 -28.19
N LEU A 24 12.90 -20.41 -29.42
CA LEU A 24 13.20 -19.00 -29.67
C LEU A 24 11.96 -18.12 -29.39
N PHE A 25 10.79 -18.52 -29.88
CA PHE A 25 9.54 -17.78 -29.66
C PHE A 25 9.12 -17.76 -28.18
N ALA A 26 9.28 -18.87 -27.47
CA ALA A 26 8.98 -18.93 -26.03
C ALA A 26 9.92 -18.01 -25.24
N GLN A 27 11.22 -18.01 -25.55
CA GLN A 27 12.20 -17.15 -24.89
C GLN A 27 11.97 -15.65 -25.18
N GLU A 28 11.58 -15.29 -26.40
CA GLU A 28 11.25 -13.92 -26.77
C GLU A 28 9.98 -13.42 -26.07
N GLN A 29 8.97 -14.29 -25.94
CA GLN A 29 7.74 -13.99 -25.21
C GLN A 29 8.00 -13.81 -23.70
N ASP A 30 8.78 -14.70 -23.09
CA ASP A 30 9.16 -14.59 -21.67
C ASP A 30 9.94 -13.28 -21.41
N ALA A 31 10.85 -12.91 -22.33
CA ALA A 31 11.59 -11.66 -22.24
C ALA A 31 10.68 -10.43 -22.38
N ALA A 32 9.68 -10.48 -23.26
CA ALA A 32 8.71 -9.40 -23.43
C ALA A 32 7.83 -9.24 -22.18
N ILE A 33 7.39 -10.34 -21.56
CA ILE A 33 6.61 -10.31 -20.31
C ILE A 33 7.45 -9.75 -19.16
N GLU A 34 8.72 -10.16 -19.05
CA GLU A 34 9.61 -9.62 -18.01
C GLU A 34 9.85 -8.12 -18.18
N ALA A 35 9.98 -7.64 -19.42
CA ALA A 35 10.07 -6.20 -19.70
C ALA A 35 8.83 -5.44 -19.21
N ILE A 36 7.63 -5.99 -19.38
CA ILE A 36 6.39 -5.42 -18.82
C ILE A 36 6.46 -5.36 -17.29
N HIS A 37 6.92 -6.43 -16.64
CA HIS A 37 7.08 -6.43 -15.19
C HIS A 37 8.10 -5.40 -14.70
N ASP A 38 9.18 -5.17 -15.45
CA ASP A 38 10.16 -4.14 -15.12
C ASP A 38 9.57 -2.72 -15.23
N GLU A 39 8.79 -2.44 -16.26
CA GLU A 39 8.05 -1.16 -16.39
C GLU A 39 7.11 -0.94 -15.20
N ILE A 40 6.39 -1.98 -14.79
CA ILE A 40 5.47 -1.95 -13.64
C ILE A 40 6.21 -1.75 -12.32
N ARG A 41 7.36 -2.40 -12.13
CA ARG A 41 8.21 -2.18 -10.95
C ARG A 41 8.75 -0.75 -10.93
N ALA A 42 9.04 -0.16 -12.09
CA ALA A 42 9.43 1.24 -12.19
C ALA A 42 8.28 2.19 -11.84
N LEU A 43 7.05 1.90 -12.29
CA LEU A 43 5.84 2.61 -11.86
C LEU A 43 5.69 2.61 -10.35
N LYS A 44 5.78 1.43 -9.70
CA LYS A 44 5.70 1.31 -8.23
C LYS A 44 6.74 2.20 -7.55
N ARG A 45 8.03 2.07 -7.92
CA ARG A 45 9.11 2.84 -7.28
C ARG A 45 8.88 4.34 -7.42
N GLY A 46 8.58 4.81 -8.63
CA GLY A 46 8.33 6.23 -8.87
C GLY A 46 7.13 6.77 -8.11
N ALA A 47 6.01 6.03 -8.08
CA ALA A 47 4.82 6.42 -7.34
C ALA A 47 5.07 6.44 -5.81
N GLU A 48 5.77 5.44 -5.27
CA GLU A 48 6.13 5.38 -3.85
C GLU A 48 7.08 6.52 -3.45
N GLU A 49 8.12 6.78 -4.26
CA GLU A 49 9.07 7.88 -4.03
C GLU A 49 8.34 9.23 -4.04
N ALA A 50 7.51 9.50 -5.06
CA ALA A 50 6.74 10.73 -5.14
C ALA A 50 5.76 10.88 -3.96
N PHE A 51 5.07 9.81 -3.58
CA PHE A 51 4.18 9.80 -2.41
C PHE A 51 4.96 10.17 -1.13
N ASN A 52 6.11 9.54 -0.91
CA ASN A 52 6.91 9.75 0.30
C ASN A 52 7.58 11.11 0.35
N GLU A 53 7.91 11.68 -0.81
CA GLU A 53 8.42 13.05 -0.91
C GLU A 53 7.36 14.05 -0.44
N ILE A 54 6.12 13.93 -0.94
CA ILE A 54 4.97 14.73 -0.47
C ILE A 54 4.80 14.58 1.05
N GLY A 55 4.83 13.33 1.51
CA GLY A 55 4.69 12.97 2.91
C GLY A 55 5.77 13.57 3.81
N SER A 56 6.98 13.77 3.29
CA SER A 56 8.12 14.35 4.02
C SER A 56 8.15 15.88 3.97
N SER A 57 7.60 16.49 2.93
CA SER A 57 7.50 17.96 2.78
C SER A 57 6.40 18.60 3.63
N GLY A 58 5.56 17.79 4.29
CA GLY A 58 4.48 18.26 5.16
C GLY A 58 3.47 19.14 4.42
N ARG A 59 3.21 20.35 4.93
CA ARG A 59 2.18 21.25 4.37
C ARG A 59 2.54 21.84 3.00
N ASP A 60 3.81 21.79 2.62
CA ASP A 60 4.33 22.37 1.37
C ASP A 60 4.43 21.32 0.24
N GLY A 61 3.99 20.09 0.48
CA GLY A 61 4.14 18.97 -0.44
C GLY A 61 3.49 19.22 -1.80
N ASN A 62 4.31 19.24 -2.85
CA ASN A 62 3.83 19.30 -4.23
C ASN A 62 3.32 17.93 -4.67
N ILE A 63 2.01 17.80 -4.92
CA ILE A 63 1.35 16.56 -5.34
C ILE A 63 1.59 16.21 -6.81
N GLU A 64 1.97 17.18 -7.65
CA GLU A 64 2.09 16.98 -9.11
C GLU A 64 3.04 15.84 -9.53
N PRO A 65 4.20 15.61 -8.89
CA PRO A 65 5.04 14.46 -9.18
C PRO A 65 4.36 13.12 -8.94
N LEU A 66 3.40 13.00 -8.01
CA LEU A 66 2.65 11.76 -7.84
C LEU A 66 1.63 11.59 -8.96
N LEU A 67 1.01 12.68 -9.41
CA LEU A 67 -0.06 12.64 -10.40
C LEU A 67 0.40 12.20 -11.79
N GLN A 68 1.71 12.17 -12.06
CA GLN A 68 2.24 11.61 -13.30
C GLN A 68 2.12 10.08 -13.37
N TYR A 69 1.92 9.41 -12.24
CA TYR A 69 1.86 7.95 -12.12
C TYR A 69 0.43 7.40 -12.07
N VAL A 70 -0.58 8.28 -12.10
CA VAL A 70 -1.99 7.91 -12.03
C VAL A 70 -2.71 8.26 -13.33
N HIS A 71 -3.69 7.44 -13.68
CA HIS A 71 -4.60 7.67 -14.79
C HIS A 71 -5.50 8.90 -14.51
N ASP A 72 -6.01 9.55 -15.55
CA ASP A 72 -6.87 10.73 -15.40
C ASP A 72 -8.17 10.41 -14.64
N ASP A 73 -8.73 9.21 -14.85
CA ASP A 73 -9.90 8.65 -14.17
C ASP A 73 -9.56 7.72 -13.00
N VAL A 74 -8.39 7.89 -12.37
CA VAL A 74 -7.96 7.04 -11.24
C VAL A 74 -8.98 7.01 -10.10
N VAL A 75 -9.16 5.86 -9.46
CA VAL A 75 -9.93 5.74 -8.21
C VAL A 75 -9.01 5.34 -7.06
N LEU A 76 -8.91 6.21 -6.06
CA LEU A 76 -8.19 5.96 -4.82
C LEU A 76 -9.17 5.76 -3.67
N VAL A 77 -9.03 4.67 -2.92
CA VAL A 77 -9.73 4.44 -1.66
C VAL A 77 -8.71 4.46 -0.52
N ALA A 78 -8.80 5.48 0.33
CA ALA A 78 -7.91 5.69 1.47
C ALA A 78 -8.24 4.75 2.64
N MET A 79 -7.33 4.66 3.62
CA MET A 79 -7.48 3.79 4.79
C MET A 79 -8.72 4.07 5.65
N ASN A 80 -9.21 5.31 5.62
CA ASN A 80 -10.42 5.72 6.33
C ASN A 80 -11.71 5.51 5.52
N GLY A 81 -11.61 4.96 4.30
CA GLY A 81 -12.74 4.73 3.39
C GLY A 81 -13.09 5.94 2.52
N ASP A 82 -12.40 7.08 2.66
CA ASP A 82 -12.59 8.20 1.74
C ASP A 82 -12.19 7.78 0.32
N THR A 83 -13.01 8.16 -0.66
CA THR A 83 -12.79 7.84 -2.07
C THR A 83 -12.49 9.12 -2.84
N SER A 84 -11.37 9.12 -3.55
CA SER A 84 -10.93 10.17 -4.45
C SER A 84 -11.00 9.68 -5.89
N VAL A 85 -11.69 10.44 -6.75
CA VAL A 85 -11.81 10.12 -8.18
C VAL A 85 -11.10 11.18 -9.02
N GLY A 86 -10.30 10.69 -9.95
CA GLY A 86 -9.45 11.44 -10.85
C GLY A 86 -8.35 12.23 -10.14
N LYS A 87 -7.50 12.88 -10.94
CA LYS A 87 -6.37 13.65 -10.42
C LYS A 87 -6.81 14.77 -9.47
N GLN A 88 -7.93 15.43 -9.75
CA GLN A 88 -8.43 16.50 -8.89
C GLN A 88 -8.89 15.97 -7.53
N GLY A 89 -9.61 14.84 -7.48
CA GLY A 89 -10.03 14.25 -6.21
C GLY A 89 -8.85 13.82 -5.34
N ILE A 90 -7.74 13.39 -5.95
CA ILE A 90 -6.50 13.12 -5.22
C ILE A 90 -5.91 14.42 -4.66
N ARG A 91 -5.81 15.48 -5.47
CA ARG A 91 -5.32 16.80 -5.00
C ARG A 91 -6.13 17.27 -3.80
N ASP A 92 -7.45 17.25 -3.90
CA ASP A 92 -8.35 17.75 -2.87
C ASP A 92 -8.17 16.96 -1.56
N TYR A 93 -8.01 15.63 -1.65
CA TYR A 93 -7.74 14.80 -0.47
C TYR A 93 -6.42 15.15 0.21
N PHE A 94 -5.33 15.31 -0.55
CA PHE A 94 -4.03 15.69 0.04
C PHE A 94 -4.05 17.10 0.63
N VAL A 95 -4.73 18.04 -0.03
CA VAL A 95 -4.93 19.39 0.52
C VAL A 95 -5.69 19.31 1.84
N ASP A 96 -6.82 18.61 1.89
CA ASP A 96 -7.62 18.45 3.11
C ASP A 96 -6.80 17.85 4.28
N LYS A 97 -6.05 16.77 4.02
CA LYS A 97 -5.35 16.05 5.11
C LYS A 97 -4.03 16.69 5.52
N MET A 98 -3.31 17.35 4.61
CA MET A 98 -1.90 17.75 4.83
C MET A 98 -1.61 19.24 4.62
N ALA A 99 -2.19 19.91 3.62
CA ALA A 99 -1.79 21.28 3.24
C ALA A 99 -2.81 22.38 3.60
N GLY A 100 -4.03 21.98 3.96
CA GLY A 100 -5.17 22.87 4.22
C GLY A 100 -5.03 23.71 5.49
N PRO A 101 -6.07 24.50 5.83
CA PRO A 101 -6.06 25.37 7.00
C PRO A 101 -6.00 24.58 8.33
N GLU A 102 -6.58 23.38 8.36
CA GLU A 102 -6.66 22.49 9.53
C GLU A 102 -6.11 21.10 9.21
N PRO A 103 -4.82 20.96 8.87
CA PRO A 103 -4.29 19.67 8.46
C PRO A 103 -4.19 18.74 9.65
N THR A 104 -4.56 17.49 9.43
CA THR A 104 -4.53 16.44 10.46
C THR A 104 -3.20 15.69 10.44
N VAL A 105 -2.61 15.50 9.26
CA VAL A 105 -1.37 14.76 9.05
C VAL A 105 -0.22 15.76 8.81
N ALA A 106 0.81 15.68 9.65
CA ALA A 106 2.02 16.47 9.54
C ALA A 106 3.03 15.84 8.59
N SER A 107 3.21 14.52 8.67
CA SER A 107 4.01 13.76 7.71
C SER A 107 3.50 12.33 7.57
N VAL A 108 3.81 11.71 6.44
CA VAL A 108 3.49 10.31 6.16
C VAL A 108 4.63 9.66 5.39
N HIS A 109 4.91 8.40 5.68
CA HIS A 109 5.85 7.59 4.92
C HIS A 109 5.31 6.18 4.76
N HIS A 110 5.27 5.66 3.53
CA HIS A 110 4.89 4.29 3.24
C HIS A 110 6.03 3.50 2.59
N THR A 111 6.17 2.25 3.01
CA THR A 111 6.87 1.23 2.23
C THR A 111 5.85 0.26 1.66
N PHE A 112 5.87 0.01 0.35
CA PHE A 112 5.01 -0.99 -0.28
C PHE A 112 5.81 -2.25 -0.62
N THR A 113 5.33 -3.40 -0.15
CA THR A 113 5.86 -4.73 -0.50
C THR A 113 4.88 -5.41 -1.43
N VAL A 114 5.37 -5.97 -2.53
CA VAL A 114 4.52 -6.72 -3.48
C VAL A 114 4.52 -8.19 -3.10
N ALA A 115 3.35 -8.81 -2.97
CA ALA A 115 3.23 -10.19 -2.53
C ALA A 115 3.52 -11.23 -3.62
N ALA A 116 3.30 -10.87 -4.89
CA ALA A 116 3.51 -11.74 -6.04
C ALA A 116 3.81 -10.93 -7.31
N LEU A 117 4.23 -11.61 -8.37
CA LEU A 117 4.34 -11.01 -9.68
C LEU A 117 2.97 -10.46 -10.12
N THR A 118 2.95 -9.28 -10.75
CA THR A 118 1.70 -8.66 -11.23
C THR A 118 0.96 -9.63 -12.13
N THR A 119 -0.34 -9.83 -11.91
CA THR A 119 -1.17 -10.60 -12.83
C THR A 119 -1.52 -9.72 -14.01
N LEU A 120 -1.07 -10.10 -15.21
CA LEU A 120 -1.37 -9.39 -16.45
C LEU A 120 -2.65 -9.93 -17.08
N TYR A 121 -3.49 -9.01 -17.56
CA TYR A 121 -4.70 -9.31 -18.32
C TYR A 121 -4.54 -8.69 -19.72
N GLY A 122 -3.94 -9.46 -20.63
CA GLY A 122 -3.47 -8.90 -21.90
C GLY A 122 -2.17 -8.10 -21.73
N ASP A 123 -1.90 -7.19 -22.66
CA ASP A 123 -0.63 -6.45 -22.72
C ASP A 123 -0.71 -5.05 -22.08
N ASP A 124 -1.91 -4.62 -21.67
CA ASP A 124 -2.21 -3.25 -21.26
C ASP A 124 -2.87 -3.13 -19.89
N THR A 125 -3.16 -4.25 -19.21
CA THR A 125 -3.84 -4.23 -17.91
C THR A 125 -3.12 -5.15 -16.93
N GLY A 126 -2.93 -4.67 -15.69
CA GLY A 126 -2.25 -5.41 -14.64
C GLY A 126 -2.92 -5.24 -13.28
N VAL A 127 -2.88 -6.28 -12.45
CA VAL A 127 -3.35 -6.23 -11.05
C VAL A 127 -2.23 -6.70 -10.13
N ALA A 128 -1.92 -5.88 -9.13
CA ALA A 128 -0.92 -6.17 -8.11
C ALA A 128 -1.51 -5.97 -6.71
N TYR A 129 -0.95 -6.68 -5.74
CA TYR A 129 -1.34 -6.57 -4.35
C TYR A 129 -0.16 -6.88 -3.43
N GLY A 130 -0.30 -6.50 -2.16
CA GLY A 130 0.65 -6.85 -1.12
C GLY A 130 0.41 -6.08 0.15
N ASP A 131 1.49 -5.87 0.89
CA ASP A 131 1.50 -5.26 2.22
C ASP A 131 2.11 -3.87 2.16
N THR A 132 1.69 -2.99 3.06
CA THR A 132 2.31 -1.70 3.29
C THR A 132 2.42 -1.41 4.77
N VAL A 133 3.52 -0.78 5.13
CA VAL A 133 3.73 -0.20 6.46
C VAL A 133 3.75 1.32 6.27
N GLY A 134 2.79 1.99 6.89
CA GLY A 134 2.65 3.45 6.86
C GLY A 134 2.95 4.06 8.23
N THR A 135 3.93 4.96 8.31
CA THR A 135 4.19 5.75 9.52
C THR A 135 3.61 7.14 9.36
N TYR A 136 2.84 7.59 10.34
CA TYR A 136 2.17 8.87 10.36
C TYR A 136 2.61 9.69 11.57
N GLU A 137 2.84 10.97 11.33
CA GLU A 137 2.93 12.00 12.35
C GLU A 137 1.73 12.92 12.21
N LEU A 138 0.98 13.14 13.28
CA LEU A 138 -0.14 14.07 13.30
C LEU A 138 0.30 15.46 13.72
N THR A 139 -0.48 16.47 13.35
CA THR A 139 -0.19 17.87 13.71
C THR A 139 -0.28 18.17 15.21
N ASN A 140 -0.88 17.27 15.99
CA ASN A 140 -0.90 17.32 17.45
C ASN A 140 0.30 16.63 18.13
N GLY A 141 1.27 16.13 17.34
CA GLY A 141 2.48 15.46 17.83
C GLY A 141 2.33 13.97 18.15
N MET A 142 1.18 13.36 17.83
CA MET A 142 0.99 11.91 17.93
C MET A 142 1.59 11.20 16.72
N SER A 143 2.31 10.12 16.98
CA SER A 143 2.91 9.26 15.96
C SER A 143 2.31 7.85 16.04
N PHE A 144 2.06 7.23 14.90
CA PHE A 144 1.65 5.82 14.86
C PHE A 144 2.05 5.16 13.54
N THR A 145 2.21 3.84 13.59
CA THR A 145 2.47 3.00 12.41
C THR A 145 1.23 2.15 12.14
N VAL A 146 0.85 2.05 10.87
CA VAL A 146 -0.26 1.24 10.39
C VAL A 146 0.26 0.20 9.41
N ASP A 147 0.01 -1.07 9.73
CA ASP A 147 0.13 -2.18 8.79
C ASP A 147 -1.19 -2.31 8.01
N ALA A 148 -1.10 -2.37 6.68
CA ALA A 148 -2.27 -2.53 5.82
C ALA A 148 -1.96 -3.40 4.60
N TYR A 149 -3.01 -3.99 4.05
CA TYR A 149 -2.97 -4.56 2.72
C TYR A 149 -3.26 -3.48 1.68
N TRP A 150 -2.80 -3.71 0.45
CA TRP A 150 -3.17 -2.88 -0.68
C TRP A 150 -3.45 -3.71 -1.93
N THR A 151 -4.26 -3.15 -2.81
CA THR A 151 -4.48 -3.67 -4.16
C THR A 151 -4.43 -2.50 -5.14
N ALA A 152 -3.80 -2.72 -6.28
CA ALA A 152 -3.69 -1.76 -7.35
C ALA A 152 -4.09 -2.40 -8.69
N THR A 153 -4.87 -1.67 -9.47
CA THR A 153 -5.08 -1.96 -10.89
C THR A 153 -4.34 -0.91 -11.70
N MET A 154 -3.63 -1.36 -12.72
CA MET A 154 -2.88 -0.49 -13.63
C MET A 154 -3.34 -0.72 -15.06
N VAL A 155 -3.27 0.34 -15.84
CA VAL A 155 -3.53 0.33 -17.28
C VAL A 155 -2.34 0.95 -18.02
N LYS A 156 -2.09 0.51 -19.25
CA LYS A 156 -1.09 1.09 -20.15
C LYS A 156 -1.80 2.02 -21.13
N GLU A 157 -1.52 3.30 -21.02
CA GLU A 157 -2.06 4.34 -21.91
C GLU A 157 -0.89 5.06 -22.59
N GLU A 158 -0.98 5.23 -23.91
CA GLU A 158 0.08 5.86 -24.73
C GLU A 158 1.49 5.27 -24.49
N GLY A 159 1.55 3.96 -24.21
CA GLY A 159 2.81 3.26 -23.94
C GLY A 159 3.34 3.41 -22.51
N LYS A 160 2.62 4.08 -21.61
CA LYS A 160 2.99 4.30 -20.21
C LYS A 160 2.03 3.57 -19.27
N TRP A 161 2.58 2.83 -18.31
CA TRP A 161 1.80 2.26 -17.22
C TRP A 161 1.40 3.33 -16.20
N LEU A 162 0.13 3.32 -15.83
CA LEU A 162 -0.48 4.25 -14.88
C LEU A 162 -1.37 3.47 -13.90
N LEU A 163 -1.46 3.96 -12.66
CA LEU A 163 -2.43 3.48 -11.68
C LEU A 163 -3.85 3.91 -12.09
N ALA A 164 -4.72 2.93 -12.39
CA ALA A 164 -6.13 3.16 -12.65
C ALA A 164 -6.97 3.03 -11.37
N SER A 165 -6.56 2.18 -10.43
CA SER A 165 -7.12 2.18 -9.09
C SER A 165 -6.10 1.78 -8.05
N PHE A 166 -6.29 2.28 -6.83
CA PHE A 166 -5.50 1.91 -5.67
C PHE A 166 -6.39 1.91 -4.42
N GLN A 167 -6.29 0.87 -3.61
CA GLN A 167 -7.03 0.77 -2.35
C GLN A 167 -6.09 0.35 -1.23
N PHE A 168 -6.21 1.04 -0.10
CA PHE A 168 -5.70 0.56 1.18
C PHE A 168 -6.79 -0.23 1.93
N ALA A 169 -6.36 -1.32 2.55
CA ALA A 169 -7.19 -2.19 3.38
C ALA A 169 -6.46 -2.47 4.71
N PRO A 170 -6.53 -1.55 5.69
CA PRO A 170 -6.01 -1.80 7.03
C PRO A 170 -6.79 -2.92 7.72
N SER A 171 -6.11 -3.71 8.55
CA SER A 171 -6.77 -4.72 9.39
C SER A 171 -7.67 -4.03 10.43
N ILE A 172 -8.94 -4.43 10.51
CA ILE A 172 -9.84 -3.94 11.58
C ILE A 172 -9.55 -4.60 12.94
N PHE A 173 -8.82 -5.70 12.93
CA PHE A 173 -8.53 -6.50 14.13
C PHE A 173 -7.23 -6.04 14.83
N ASP A 174 -6.33 -5.42 14.07
CA ASP A 174 -5.04 -4.91 14.55
C ASP A 174 -5.04 -3.39 14.40
N ASN A 175 -5.66 -2.69 15.37
CA ASN A 175 -5.80 -1.25 15.35
C ASN A 175 -4.86 -0.59 16.39
N PRO A 176 -3.72 -0.02 15.94
CA PRO A 176 -2.72 0.55 16.85
C PRO A 176 -3.27 1.74 17.65
N LEU A 177 -4.18 2.53 17.07
CA LEU A 177 -4.81 3.65 17.78
C LEU A 177 -5.71 3.16 18.93
N LEU A 178 -6.45 2.07 18.70
CA LEU A 178 -7.27 1.46 19.74
C LEU A 178 -6.41 0.88 20.87
N ASP A 179 -5.28 0.27 20.54
CA ASP A 179 -4.39 -0.32 21.54
C ASP A 179 -3.68 0.74 22.38
N GLU A 180 -3.27 1.86 21.79
CA GLU A 180 -2.78 3.03 22.53
C GLU A 180 -3.86 3.64 23.43
N ALA A 181 -5.10 3.76 22.93
CA ALA A 181 -6.23 4.24 23.74
C ALA A 181 -6.51 3.32 24.94
N LYS A 182 -6.54 2.00 24.74
CA LYS A 182 -6.68 1.02 25.83
C LYS A 182 -5.52 1.15 26.83
N GLY A 183 -4.29 1.28 26.33
CA GLY A 183 -3.10 1.47 27.15
C GLY A 183 -3.21 2.70 28.07
N MET A 184 -3.70 3.82 27.54
CA MET A 184 -3.96 5.03 28.32
C MET A 184 -5.02 4.79 29.41
N VAL A 185 -6.12 4.14 29.06
CA VAL A 185 -7.19 3.79 30.03
C VAL A 185 -6.63 2.91 31.16
N TYR A 186 -5.82 1.90 30.84
CA TYR A 186 -5.19 1.05 31.86
C TYR A 186 -4.24 1.82 32.77
N ARG A 187 -3.45 2.77 32.22
CA ARG A 187 -2.56 3.62 33.04
C ARG A 187 -3.35 4.51 34.00
N ILE A 188 -4.43 5.14 33.51
CA ILE A 188 -5.32 5.95 34.35
C ILE A 188 -5.96 5.09 35.44
N ALA A 189 -6.49 3.92 35.07
CA ALA A 189 -7.11 2.98 36.02
C ALA A 189 -6.12 2.50 37.09
N ALA A 190 -4.87 2.22 36.72
CA ALA A 190 -3.82 1.83 37.66
C ALA A 190 -3.51 2.97 38.66
N ILE A 191 -3.33 4.20 38.18
CA ILE A 191 -3.09 5.37 39.04
C ILE A 191 -4.28 5.60 39.98
N ALA A 192 -5.51 5.59 39.45
CA ALA A 192 -6.71 5.74 40.25
C ALA A 192 -6.87 4.62 41.29
N GLY A 193 -6.53 3.38 40.93
CA GLY A 193 -6.54 2.23 41.84
C GLY A 193 -5.56 2.41 43.00
N VAL A 194 -4.32 2.83 42.72
CA VAL A 194 -3.31 3.11 43.77
C VAL A 194 -3.77 4.23 44.70
N ILE A 195 -4.29 5.33 44.14
CA ILE A 195 -4.83 6.45 44.94
C ILE A 195 -6.00 5.98 45.79
N GLY A 196 -6.92 5.20 45.22
CA GLY A 196 -8.06 4.61 45.93
C GLY A 196 -7.63 3.73 47.09
N LEU A 197 -6.60 2.89 46.91
CA LEU A 197 -6.02 2.06 47.96
C LEU A 197 -5.39 2.91 49.08
N ILE A 198 -4.65 3.96 48.72
CA ILE A 198 -4.05 4.88 49.71
C ILE A 198 -5.15 5.55 50.54
N ILE A 199 -6.17 6.11 49.89
CA ILE A 199 -7.28 6.78 50.56
C ILE A 199 -8.04 5.77 51.45
N GLY A 200 -8.36 4.60 50.90
CA GLY A 200 -9.03 3.53 51.65
C GLY A 200 -8.25 3.10 52.89
N PHE A 201 -6.92 2.94 52.78
CA PHE A 201 -6.05 2.60 53.90
C PHE A 201 -6.02 3.69 54.97
N LEU A 202 -5.90 4.96 54.57
CA LEU A 202 -5.89 6.10 55.50
C LEU A 202 -7.23 6.24 56.24
N LEU A 203 -8.36 6.06 55.55
CA LEU A 203 -9.69 6.06 56.15
C LEU A 203 -9.88 4.89 57.12
N ALA A 204 -9.49 3.67 56.72
CA ALA A 204 -9.58 2.50 57.59
C ALA A 204 -8.75 2.67 58.87
N ARG A 205 -7.54 3.23 58.77
CA ARG A 205 -6.68 3.55 59.91
C ARG A 205 -7.28 4.62 60.83
N SER A 206 -7.93 5.63 60.25
CA SER A 206 -8.63 6.69 60.99
C SER A 206 -9.82 6.15 61.79
N PHE A 207 -10.66 5.30 61.17
CA PHE A 207 -11.83 4.73 61.84
C PHE A 207 -11.46 3.75 62.96
N ARG A 208 -10.42 2.92 62.76
CA ARG A 208 -9.93 2.02 63.82
C ARG A 208 -9.45 2.77 65.06
N ARG A 209 -8.73 3.88 64.89
CA ARG A 209 -8.27 4.73 66.00
C ARG A 209 -9.41 5.42 66.76
N ARG A 210 -10.56 5.65 66.12
CA ARG A 210 -11.74 6.23 66.79
C ARG A 210 -12.52 5.19 67.59
N SER A 211 -12.56 3.93 67.11
CA SER A 211 -13.18 2.82 67.84
C SER A 211 -12.36 2.36 69.06
N GLU A 212 -11.05 2.60 69.09
CA GLU A 212 -10.19 2.27 70.24
C GLU A 212 -10.25 3.34 71.37
N ASN A 213 -10.80 4.53 71.10
CA ASN A 213 -10.88 5.66 72.04
C ASN A 213 -12.32 5.99 72.50
N ALA A 214 -13.30 5.17 72.15
CA ALA A 214 -14.70 5.27 72.55
C ALA A 214 -15.06 4.08 73.45
#